data_AF-A0A4V1MJZ2-F1
#
_entry.id   AF-A0A4V1MJZ2-F1
#
_cell.length_a   1.000
_cell.length_b   1.000
_cell.length_c   1.000
_cell.angle_alpha   90.00
_cell.angle_beta   90.00
_cell.angle_gamma   90.00
#
_symmetry.space_group_name_H-M   'P 1'
#
loop_
_entity.id
_entity.type
_entity.pdbx_description
1 polymer ?
#
loop_
_entity_poly.entity_id
_entity_poly.type
_entity_poly.pdbx_seq_one_letter_code
_entity_poly.pdbx_strand_id
1 'polypeptide(L)'
;MKYICEIIWGIISAVPNHIETDTSLLSTLSAEDINVWKSNHFLIQEGILEIIAFDSGYTLVKFKDEKLSNTFKEYFQEQAMDLDQFNTKYIS
;
A
#
# COMPACT_ATOMS: atom_id res chain seq x y z
N MET A 1 -0.16 22.32 -19.30
CA MET A 1 -0.12 20.92 -19.78
C MET A 1 -0.40 20.03 -18.58
N LYS A 2 -1.49 19.26 -18.58
CA LYS A 2 -1.80 18.29 -17.52
C LYS A 2 -1.10 16.99 -17.89
N TYR A 3 -0.17 16.54 -17.06
CA TYR A 3 0.39 15.19 -17.17
C TYR A 3 -0.52 14.22 -16.41
N ILE A 4 -0.69 13.01 -16.94
CA ILE A 4 -1.32 11.90 -16.22
C ILE A 4 -0.17 10.99 -15.78
N CYS A 5 -0.03 10.78 -14.48
CA CYS A 5 0.87 9.77 -13.95
C CYS A 5 0.12 8.44 -13.98
N GLU A 6 0.44 7.59 -14.94
CA GLU A 6 -0.08 6.22 -15.00
C GLU A 6 0.97 5.31 -14.37
N ILE A 7 0.64 4.70 -13.23
CA ILE A 7 1.41 3.60 -12.65
C ILE A 7 0.68 2.33 -13.08
N ILE A 8 1.33 1.52 -13.92
CA ILE A 8 0.85 0.16 -14.20
C ILE A 8 1.14 -0.68 -12.95
N TRP A 9 0.13 -1.43 -12.50
CA TRP A 9 0.08 -2.25 -11.28
C TRP A 9 1.44 -2.63 -10.70
N GLY A 10 1.69 -2.18 -9.47
CA GLY A 10 2.98 -2.39 -8.82
C GLY A 10 2.92 -2.23 -7.32
N ILE A 11 3.92 -2.81 -6.66
CA ILE A 11 4.13 -2.77 -5.22
C ILE A 11 5.46 -2.05 -4.99
N ILE A 12 5.43 -0.98 -4.21
CA ILE A 12 6.62 -0.30 -3.72
C ILE A 12 6.68 -0.53 -2.23
N SER A 13 7.75 -1.18 -1.75
CA SER A 13 7.95 -1.40 -0.32
C SER A 13 9.26 -0.77 0.14
N ALA A 14 9.19 -0.03 1.24
CA ALA A 14 10.38 0.48 1.91
C ALA A 14 10.82 -0.52 2.98
N VAL A 15 11.99 -1.12 2.80
CA VAL A 15 12.58 -2.09 3.73
C VAL A 15 13.79 -1.45 4.43
N PRO A 16 13.97 -1.64 5.75
CA PRO A 16 15.15 -1.17 6.44
C PRO A 16 16.45 -1.73 5.83
N ASN A 17 17.45 -0.88 5.66
CA ASN A 17 18.71 -1.21 4.97
C ASN A 17 19.56 -2.31 5.63
N HIS A 18 19.27 -2.69 6.87
CA HIS A 18 19.96 -3.74 7.60
C HIS A 18 19.30 -5.11 7.45
N ILE A 19 18.17 -5.19 6.76
CA ILE A 19 17.43 -6.43 6.52
C ILE A 19 17.69 -6.88 5.09
N GLU A 20 18.19 -8.10 4.92
CA GLU A 20 18.23 -8.73 3.60
C GLU A 20 16.83 -9.15 3.18
N THR A 21 16.38 -8.66 2.03
CA THR A 21 15.10 -9.06 1.44
C THR A 21 15.31 -10.32 0.62
N ASP A 22 14.50 -11.36 0.85
CA ASP A 22 14.50 -12.54 0.01
C ASP A 22 13.90 -12.21 -1.37
N THR A 23 14.79 -11.94 -2.32
CA THR A 23 14.38 -11.57 -3.69
C THR A 23 13.70 -12.70 -4.45
N SER A 24 13.82 -13.96 -3.98
CA SER A 24 13.19 -15.10 -4.66
C SER A 24 11.66 -15.02 -4.61
N LEU A 25 11.12 -14.43 -3.55
CA LEU A 25 9.69 -14.25 -3.33
C LEU A 25 9.08 -13.15 -4.22
N LEU A 26 9.89 -12.24 -4.77
CA LEU A 26 9.39 -11.10 -5.57
C LEU A 26 8.57 -11.54 -6.78
N SER A 27 8.91 -12.68 -7.39
CA SER A 27 8.19 -13.23 -8.54
C SER A 27 6.80 -13.77 -8.19
N THR A 28 6.50 -13.95 -6.91
CA THR A 28 5.21 -14.45 -6.41
C THR A 28 4.27 -13.34 -5.96
N LEU A 29 4.76 -12.11 -5.87
CA LEU A 29 3.97 -10.97 -5.40
C LEU A 29 3.09 -10.42 -6.53
N SER A 30 1.86 -10.08 -6.20
CA SER A 30 0.94 -9.42 -7.12
C SER A 30 0.16 -8.31 -6.42
N ALA A 31 0.08 -7.15 -7.06
CA ALA A 31 -0.79 -6.07 -6.62
C ALA A 31 -2.28 -6.46 -6.70
N GLU A 32 -2.61 -7.53 -7.44
CA GLU A 32 -3.96 -8.07 -7.60
C GLU A 32 -4.32 -9.15 -6.57
N ASP A 33 -3.38 -9.54 -5.69
CA ASP A 33 -3.66 -10.51 -4.64
C ASP A 33 -4.80 -10.00 -3.73
N ILE A 34 -5.83 -10.80 -3.48
CA ILE A 34 -6.96 -10.42 -2.62
C ILE A 34 -6.52 -10.00 -1.21
N ASN A 35 -5.38 -10.51 -0.74
CA ASN A 35 -4.83 -10.19 0.57
C ASN A 35 -4.32 -8.75 0.66
N VAL A 36 -4.13 -8.03 -0.46
CA VAL A 36 -3.76 -6.60 -0.44
C VAL A 36 -4.82 -5.74 0.25
N TRP A 37 -6.08 -6.18 0.27
CA TRP A 37 -7.19 -5.49 0.94
C TRP A 37 -7.24 -5.71 2.45
N LYS A 38 -6.36 -6.55 3.02
CA LYS A 38 -6.28 -6.77 4.47
C LYS A 38 -5.35 -5.75 5.11
N SER A 39 -5.87 -4.98 6.07
CA SER A 39 -5.15 -3.91 6.77
C SER A 39 -3.86 -4.36 7.46
N ASN A 40 -3.86 -5.58 8.02
CA ASN A 40 -2.70 -6.15 8.73
C ASN A 40 -1.86 -7.10 7.86
N HIS A 41 -1.94 -7.01 6.53
CA HIS A 41 -1.17 -7.84 5.63
C HIS A 41 -0.25 -6.99 4.75
N PHE A 42 1.05 -7.21 4.88
CA PHE A 42 2.07 -6.68 3.96
C PHE A 42 2.51 -7.81 3.03
N LEU A 43 2.78 -7.50 1.77
CA LEU A 43 3.31 -8.48 0.81
C LEU A 43 4.80 -8.74 1.08
N ILE A 44 5.54 -7.69 1.44
CA ILE A 44 6.93 -7.79 1.94
C ILE A 44 6.91 -7.59 3.46
N GLN A 45 7.05 -8.68 4.21
CA GLN A 45 6.87 -8.69 5.67
C GLN A 45 7.90 -7.85 6.41
N GLU A 46 9.03 -7.52 5.80
CA GLU A 46 10.10 -6.69 6.35
C GLU A 46 9.83 -5.20 6.10
N GLY A 47 8.91 -4.87 5.20
CA GLY A 47 8.57 -3.51 4.81
C GLY A 47 7.99 -2.71 5.97
N ILE A 48 8.37 -1.44 6.09
CA ILE A 48 7.81 -0.48 7.06
C ILE A 48 6.70 0.39 6.44
N LEU A 49 6.71 0.51 5.11
CA LEU A 49 5.76 1.22 4.27
C LEU A 49 5.55 0.38 3.00
N GLU A 50 4.31 0.22 2.57
CA GLU A 50 3.96 -0.45 1.33
C GLU A 50 2.95 0.39 0.56
N ILE A 51 3.24 0.69 -0.70
CA ILE A 51 2.36 1.40 -1.63
C ILE A 51 1.96 0.40 -2.71
N ILE A 52 0.66 0.22 -2.90
CA ILE A 52 0.09 -0.67 -3.90
C ILE A 52 -0.78 0.20 -4.81
N ALA A 53 -0.33 0.35 -6.06
CA ALA A 53 -1.09 1.05 -7.09
C ALA A 53 -2.13 0.08 -7.65
N PHE A 54 -3.35 0.12 -7.08
CA PHE A 54 -4.46 -0.73 -7.48
C PHE A 54 -5.43 0.09 -8.34
N ASP A 55 -5.23 -0.03 -9.66
CA ASP A 55 -5.96 0.69 -10.70
C ASP A 55 -5.84 2.24 -10.61
N SER A 56 -6.11 2.93 -11.71
CA SER A 56 -5.90 4.38 -11.83
C SER A 56 -6.80 5.23 -10.92
N GLY A 57 -7.73 4.62 -10.19
CA GLY A 57 -8.67 5.27 -9.26
C GLY A 57 -8.21 5.32 -7.81
N TYR A 58 -7.42 4.37 -7.33
CA TYR A 58 -7.02 4.30 -5.92
C TYR A 58 -5.57 3.86 -5.72
N THR A 59 -5.01 4.23 -4.57
CA THR A 59 -3.69 3.77 -4.13
C THR A 59 -3.80 3.33 -2.69
N LEU A 60 -3.45 2.08 -2.40
CA LEU A 60 -3.35 1.62 -1.02
C LEU A 60 -1.97 2.00 -0.50
N VAL A 61 -1.94 2.63 0.68
CA VAL A 61 -0.70 2.95 1.38
C VAL A 61 -0.81 2.38 2.78
N LYS A 62 0.08 1.44 3.11
CA LYS A 62 0.11 0.74 4.40
C LYS A 62 1.34 1.14 5.18
N PHE A 63 1.14 1.36 6.48
CA PHE A 63 2.17 1.79 7.40
C PHE A 63 2.21 0.82 8.57
N LYS A 64 3.40 0.40 8.99
CA LYS A 64 3.57 -0.28 10.29
C LYS A 64 3.65 0.71 11.46
N ASP A 65 4.13 1.91 11.18
CA ASP A 65 4.21 2.99 12.16
C ASP A 65 2.91 3.79 12.16
N GLU A 66 2.18 3.72 13.28
CA GLU A 66 0.90 4.42 13.44
C GLU A 66 1.05 5.94 13.39
N LYS A 67 2.15 6.50 13.92
CA LYS A 67 2.40 7.94 13.89
C LYS A 67 2.61 8.43 12.46
N LEU A 68 3.30 7.65 11.63
CA LEU A 68 3.47 7.95 10.21
C LEU A 68 2.13 7.84 9.46
N SER A 69 1.33 6.81 9.74
CA SER A 69 -0.02 6.65 9.20
C SER A 69 -0.91 7.86 9.52
N ASN A 70 -0.91 8.29 10.79
CA ASN A 70 -1.68 9.44 11.26
C ASN A 70 -1.21 10.74 10.60
N THR A 71 0.11 10.91 10.46
CA THR A 71 0.70 12.07 9.75
C THR A 71 0.27 12.11 8.29
N PHE A 72 0.26 10.96 7.60
CA PHE A 72 -0.21 10.86 6.22
C PHE A 72 -1.70 11.19 6.11
N LYS A 73 -2.54 10.60 6.97
CA LYS A 73 -3.98 10.87 7.02
C LYS A 73 -4.28 12.34 7.30
N GLU A 74 -3.56 12.97 8.23
CA GLU A 74 -3.72 14.39 8.56
C GLU A 74 -3.35 15.30 7.37
N TYR A 75 -2.29 14.96 6.64
CA TYR A 75 -1.87 15.73 5.47
C TYR A 75 -2.87 15.65 4.31
N PHE A 76 -3.38 14.46 4.01
CA PHE A 76 -4.30 14.24 2.88
C PHE A 76 -5.78 14.45 3.23
N GLN A 77 -6.12 14.50 4.52
CA GLN A 77 -7.47 14.75 5.02
C GLN A 77 -8.50 13.82 4.36
N GLU A 78 -9.55 14.38 3.75
CA GLU A 78 -10.64 13.63 3.11
C GLU A 78 -10.20 12.80 1.90
N GLN A 79 -9.00 13.05 1.34
CA GLN A 79 -8.44 12.25 0.25
C GLN A 79 -7.82 10.93 0.75
N ALA A 80 -7.64 10.77 2.06
CA ALA A 80 -7.19 9.53 2.67
C ALA A 80 -8.34 8.90 3.48
N MET A 81 -8.67 7.65 3.15
CA MET A 81 -9.67 6.86 3.86
C MET A 81 -9.00 5.66 4.53
N ASP A 82 -9.51 5.27 5.69
CA ASP A 82 -9.08 4.03 6.33
C ASP A 82 -9.51 2.80 5.52
N LEU A 83 -8.64 1.80 5.41
CA LEU A 83 -8.90 0.62 4.57
C LEU A 83 -10.07 -0.22 5.09
N ASP A 84 -10.23 -0.38 6.41
CA ASP A 84 -11.35 -1.15 6.96
C ASP A 84 -12.68 -0.41 6.74
N GLN A 85 -12.66 0.93 6.79
CA GLN A 85 -13.81 1.76 6.45
C GLN A 85 -14.16 1.64 4.96
N PHE A 86 -13.17 1.66 4.07
CA PHE A 86 -13.36 1.46 2.64
C PHE A 86 -13.95 0.07 2.35
N ASN A 87 -13.37 -0.99 2.93
CA ASN A 87 -13.81 -2.36 2.75
C ASN A 87 -15.26 -2.55 3.20
N THR A 88 -15.64 -1.98 4.35
CA THR A 88 -17.02 -2.04 4.88
C THR A 88 -18.04 -1.38 3.92
N LYS A 89 -17.59 -0.37 3.16
CA LYS A 89 -18.49 0.40 2.29
C LYS A 89 -18.60 -0.18 0.88
N TYR A 90 -17.54 -0.82 0.38
CA TYR A 90 -17.42 -1.18 -1.04
C TYR A 90 -17.13 -2.65 -1.33
N ILE A 91 -16.63 -3.42 -0.35
CA ILE A 91 -16.20 -4.82 -0.56
C ILE A 91 -17.07 -5.83 0.21
N SER A 92 -17.57 -5.48 1.40
CA SER A 92 -18.42 -6.35 2.23
C SER A 92 -19.89 -6.34 1.85
#